data_AF-A0A6C2YTI0-F1
#
_entry.id   AF-A0A6C2YTI0-F1
#
_cell.length_a   1.000
_cell.length_b   1.000
_cell.length_c   1.000
_cell.angle_alpha   90.00
_cell.angle_beta   90.00
_cell.angle_gamma   90.00
#
_symmetry.space_group_name_H-M   'P 1'
#
loop_
_entity.id
_entity.type
_entity.pdbx_description
1 polymer ?
#
loop_
_entity_poly.entity_id
_entity_poly.type
_entity_poly.pdbx_seq_one_letter_code
_entity_poly.pdbx_strand_id
1 'polypeptide(L)'
;MSQMLTCPFCNHRMPLPRPFPPGRRQVCPRCAETFLIPSDFTEPVADETVATERPASPQAIAQQSADLRRQRESRARRSLVRAIIIMGSLLFAGVAVGLGIRLTRPAPTPTTTPEPVEVVDNNAPPALQSESFRWLPNEVNLVASIRPAAMVVPDSKESPLDWLPTELLTALQVATGRNPSTWRELTIAATIDEQAIPRTYLIAVSRQGFDREQLTQKAAATRTRNRRTLARYDLGRPGFELWVQTPTPYVLLATTRIEDFDNFPAEIPTRMTPAILTDELQLLAKERVAATPWAIVLADPTGWERQLIPRVLLGRMAPDMKIERLSEIKGVALSYSPETPAGWLGWLHMRNPNQGRDLRESIGASIRKIPDWPLTIGGADDWIMLRLSAEPKDFSDAIRRVRPAEPPSPAPLAPKK
;
A
#
# COMPACT_ATOMS: atom_id res chain seq x y z
N MET A 1 20.05 -46.44 4.48
CA MET A 1 20.09 -45.07 3.93
C MET A 1 19.35 -44.15 4.89
N SER A 2 19.93 -43.02 5.30
CA SER A 2 19.29 -42.08 6.22
C SER A 2 18.19 -41.31 5.51
N GLN A 3 16.97 -41.32 6.05
CA GLN A 3 15.84 -40.59 5.47
C GLN A 3 16.04 -39.09 5.73
N MET A 4 15.87 -38.27 4.69
CA MET A 4 16.04 -36.82 4.76
C MET A 4 14.69 -36.15 4.96
N LEU A 5 14.60 -35.23 5.91
CA LEU A 5 13.42 -34.42 6.16
C LEU A 5 13.69 -32.96 5.81
N THR A 6 12.70 -32.27 5.23
CA THR A 6 12.83 -30.86 4.82
C THR A 6 12.05 -29.97 5.77
N CYS A 7 12.72 -28.97 6.36
CA CYS A 7 12.07 -27.99 7.24
C CYS A 7 11.06 -27.14 6.43
N PRO A 8 9.78 -27.03 6.85
CA PRO A 8 8.76 -26.31 6.10
C PRO A 8 8.94 -24.78 6.11
N PHE A 9 9.77 -24.24 7.01
CA PHE A 9 9.97 -22.80 7.14
C PHE A 9 11.14 -22.28 6.31
N CYS A 10 12.26 -23.00 6.26
CA CYS A 10 13.49 -22.54 5.59
C CYS A 10 14.02 -23.50 4.50
N ASN A 11 13.28 -24.57 4.18
CA ASN A 11 13.63 -25.59 3.20
C ASN A 11 14.98 -26.30 3.42
N HIS A 12 15.52 -26.25 4.65
CA HIS A 12 16.75 -26.97 4.99
C HIS A 12 16.49 -28.48 5.11
N ARG A 13 17.33 -29.29 4.46
CA ARG A 13 17.27 -30.75 4.51
C ARG A 13 18.15 -31.27 5.65
N MET A 14 17.59 -32.10 6.53
CA MET A 14 18.28 -32.64 7.69
C MET A 14 18.06 -34.16 7.79
N PRO A 15 19.07 -34.94 8.21
CA PRO A 15 18.92 -36.37 8.41
C PRO A 15 18.03 -36.65 9.63
N LEU A 16 17.11 -37.61 9.51
CA LEU A 16 16.29 -38.05 10.63
C LEU A 16 17.03 -39.16 11.42
N PRO A 17 17.29 -38.99 12.73
CA PRO A 17 17.90 -40.04 13.54
C PRO A 17 16.92 -41.22 13.71
N ARG A 18 17.33 -42.42 13.31
CA ARG A 18 16.58 -43.66 13.58
C ARG A 18 17.00 -44.24 14.95
N PRO A 19 16.07 -44.73 15.78
CA PRO A 19 14.61 -44.73 15.63
C PRO A 19 13.98 -43.40 16.10
N PHE A 20 12.98 -42.88 15.37
CA PHE A 20 12.22 -41.69 15.77
C PHE A 20 10.75 -42.05 16.00
N PRO A 21 10.20 -41.83 17.21
CA PRO A 21 8.80 -42.11 17.49
C PRO A 21 7.89 -41.09 16.77
N PRO A 22 6.79 -41.53 16.13
CA PRO A 22 5.86 -40.64 15.44
C PRO A 22 5.23 -39.61 16.39
N GLY A 23 4.84 -38.45 15.84
CA GLY A 23 4.20 -37.37 16.62
C GLY A 23 5.15 -36.49 17.43
N ARG A 24 6.47 -36.73 17.39
CA ARG A 24 7.44 -35.80 18.01
C ARG A 24 7.68 -34.57 17.14
N ARG A 25 7.95 -33.46 17.84
CA ARG A 25 8.40 -32.21 17.27
C ARG A 25 9.90 -32.25 17.01
N GLN A 26 10.34 -31.74 15.86
CA GLN A 26 11.74 -31.61 15.47
C GLN A 26 12.11 -30.13 15.37
N VAL A 27 13.29 -29.77 15.89
CA VAL A 27 13.85 -28.42 15.79
C VAL A 27 14.78 -28.38 14.58
N CYS A 28 14.59 -27.38 13.71
CA CYS A 28 15.47 -27.16 12.57
C CYS A 28 16.82 -26.56 13.02
N PRO A 29 17.97 -27.15 12.67
CA PRO A 29 19.27 -26.62 13.08
C PRO A 29 19.62 -25.28 12.39
N ARG A 30 18.92 -24.90 11.32
CA ARG A 30 19.18 -23.66 10.56
C ARG A 30 18.40 -22.46 11.08
N CYS A 31 17.12 -22.63 11.39
CA CYS A 31 16.23 -21.52 11.76
C CYS A 31 15.64 -21.64 13.17
N ALA A 32 16.00 -22.67 13.94
CA ALA A 32 15.48 -22.95 15.29
C ALA A 32 13.96 -23.17 15.40
N GLU A 33 13.23 -23.13 14.29
CA GLU A 33 11.79 -23.41 14.29
C GLU A 33 11.49 -24.88 14.58
N THR A 34 10.38 -25.09 15.30
CA THR A 34 9.92 -26.40 15.75
C THR A 34 8.68 -26.82 14.95
N PHE A 35 8.72 -27.99 14.30
CA PHE A 35 7.58 -28.51 13.53
C PHE A 35 7.26 -29.96 13.87
N LEU A 36 6.00 -30.35 13.65
CA LEU A 36 5.52 -31.72 13.84
C LEU A 36 5.85 -32.57 12.62
N ILE A 37 6.39 -33.78 12.85
CA ILE A 37 6.59 -34.77 11.79
C ILE A 37 5.28 -35.55 11.62
N PRO A 38 4.70 -35.59 10.40
CA PRO A 38 3.48 -36.33 10.12
C PRO A 38 3.61 -37.83 10.45
N SER A 39 2.58 -38.44 11.04
CA SER A 39 2.58 -39.83 11.50
C SER A 39 2.66 -40.87 10.36
N ASP A 40 2.32 -40.44 9.15
CA ASP A 40 2.38 -41.17 7.88
C ASP A 40 3.81 -41.33 7.33
N PHE A 41 4.82 -40.77 8.01
CA PHE A 41 6.23 -40.99 7.66
C PHE A 41 6.80 -42.34 8.12
N THR A 42 6.00 -43.15 8.82
CA THR A 42 6.40 -44.50 9.21
C THR A 42 6.26 -45.42 8.00
N GLU A 43 7.39 -45.94 7.50
CA GLU A 43 7.41 -47.03 6.51
C GLU A 43 6.39 -48.10 6.92
N PRO A 44 5.50 -48.56 6.03
CA PRO A 44 4.61 -49.67 6.35
C PRO A 44 5.49 -50.89 6.62
N VAL A 45 5.57 -51.28 7.89
CA VAL A 45 6.04 -52.61 8.26
C VAL A 45 5.06 -53.56 7.60
N ALA A 46 5.56 -54.37 6.66
CA ALA A 46 4.79 -55.40 6.00
C ALA A 46 4.34 -56.41 7.07
N ASP A 47 3.15 -56.21 7.62
CA ASP A 47 2.42 -57.27 8.29
C ASP A 47 1.03 -57.38 7.67
N GLU A 48 0.89 -58.51 7.01
CA GLU A 48 -0.20 -58.99 6.20
C GLU A 48 -1.35 -59.41 7.14
N THR A 49 -2.35 -58.55 7.33
CA THR A 49 -3.70 -59.01 7.72
C THR A 49 -4.77 -58.14 7.07
N VAL A 50 -5.33 -58.72 6.00
CA VAL A 50 -6.41 -58.19 5.18
C VAL A 50 -7.69 -58.12 6.00
N ALA A 51 -8.11 -56.91 6.38
CA ALA A 51 -9.49 -56.61 6.70
C ALA A 51 -10.16 -56.03 5.45
N THR A 52 -11.08 -56.79 4.88
CA THR A 52 -11.84 -56.46 3.67
C THR A 52 -12.82 -55.30 3.94
N GLU A 53 -12.32 -54.07 3.91
CA GLU A 53 -13.17 -52.89 3.83
C GLU A 53 -13.68 -52.70 2.39
N ARG A 54 -15.00 -52.66 2.29
CA ARG A 54 -15.77 -52.52 1.05
C ARG A 54 -15.35 -51.25 0.32
N PRO A 55 -14.91 -51.31 -0.95
CA PRO A 55 -14.35 -50.16 -1.64
C PRO A 55 -15.42 -49.06 -1.79
N ALA A 56 -15.14 -47.89 -1.20
CA ALA A 56 -15.87 -46.67 -1.50
C ALA A 56 -15.72 -46.40 -3.00
N SER A 57 -16.85 -46.21 -3.69
CA SER A 57 -16.90 -46.02 -5.13
C SER A 57 -15.91 -44.92 -5.58
N PRO A 58 -15.02 -45.18 -6.56
CA PRO A 58 -14.03 -44.23 -7.06
C PRO A 58 -14.62 -42.86 -7.47
N GLN A 59 -15.93 -42.81 -7.74
CA GLN A 59 -16.64 -41.60 -8.12
C GLN A 59 -16.84 -40.61 -6.95
N ALA A 60 -17.00 -41.09 -5.71
CA ALA A 60 -17.23 -40.21 -4.56
C ALA A 60 -15.95 -39.43 -4.17
N ILE A 61 -14.78 -40.07 -4.24
CA ILE A 61 -13.49 -39.45 -3.93
C ILE A 61 -13.09 -38.43 -5.02
N ALA A 62 -13.41 -38.72 -6.28
CA ALA A 62 -13.17 -37.80 -7.40
C ALA A 62 -14.09 -36.56 -7.34
N GLN A 63 -15.36 -36.71 -6.93
CA GLN A 63 -16.28 -35.59 -6.78
C GLN A 63 -15.89 -34.69 -5.60
N GLN A 64 -15.52 -35.28 -4.46
CA GLN A 64 -15.14 -34.52 -3.27
C GLN A 64 -13.85 -33.71 -3.47
N SER A 65 -12.87 -34.26 -4.21
CA SER A 65 -11.65 -33.54 -4.58
C SER A 65 -11.89 -32.45 -5.64
N ALA A 66 -12.81 -32.65 -6.58
CA ALA A 66 -13.20 -31.63 -7.56
C ALA A 66 -13.93 -30.44 -6.91
N ASP A 67 -14.82 -30.69 -5.94
CA ASP A 67 -15.55 -29.65 -5.23
C ASP A 67 -14.66 -28.84 -4.29
N LEU A 68 -13.69 -29.47 -3.61
CA LEU A 68 -12.69 -28.76 -2.80
C LEU A 68 -11.77 -27.88 -3.66
N ARG A 69 -11.42 -28.33 -4.89
CA ARG A 69 -10.61 -27.57 -5.83
C ARG A 69 -11.38 -26.36 -6.38
N ARG A 70 -12.66 -26.53 -6.75
CA ARG A 70 -13.57 -25.43 -7.14
C ARG A 70 -13.80 -24.44 -6.00
N GLN A 71 -13.95 -24.91 -4.75
CA GLN A 71 -14.09 -24.01 -3.59
C GLN A 71 -12.83 -23.19 -3.34
N ARG A 72 -11.63 -23.80 -3.41
CA ARG A 72 -10.35 -23.07 -3.27
C ARG A 72 -10.13 -22.04 -4.37
N GLU A 73 -10.41 -22.40 -5.63
CA GLU A 73 -10.29 -21.46 -6.76
C GLU A 73 -11.27 -20.29 -6.67
N SER A 74 -12.50 -20.53 -6.17
CA SER A 74 -13.49 -19.47 -6.00
C SER A 74 -13.14 -18.49 -4.86
N ARG A 75 -12.51 -18.97 -3.77
CA ARG A 75 -12.03 -18.11 -2.68
C ARG A 75 -10.81 -17.29 -3.10
N ALA A 76 -9.88 -17.90 -3.85
CA ALA A 76 -8.70 -17.22 -4.38
C ALA A 76 -9.07 -16.13 -5.40
N ARG A 77 -10.03 -16.40 -6.30
CA ARG A 77 -10.53 -15.37 -7.24
C ARG A 77 -11.23 -14.21 -6.52
N ARG A 78 -12.04 -14.48 -5.49
CA ARG A 78 -12.71 -13.41 -4.72
C ARG A 78 -11.72 -12.58 -3.89
N SER A 79 -10.65 -13.18 -3.36
CA SER A 79 -9.62 -12.44 -2.64
C SER A 79 -8.75 -11.61 -3.58
N LEU A 80 -8.45 -12.11 -4.78
CA LEU A 80 -7.74 -11.36 -5.84
C LEU A 80 -8.51 -10.12 -6.27
N VAL A 81 -9.81 -10.24 -6.53
CA VAL A 81 -10.67 -9.10 -6.91
C VAL A 81 -10.72 -8.05 -5.80
N ARG A 82 -10.78 -8.46 -4.52
CA ARG A 82 -10.70 -7.52 -3.38
C ARG A 82 -9.36 -6.81 -3.29
N ALA A 83 -8.25 -7.51 -3.52
CA ALA A 83 -6.91 -6.92 -3.52
C ALA A 83 -6.71 -5.91 -4.66
N ILE A 84 -7.22 -6.23 -5.85
CA ILE A 84 -7.22 -5.33 -7.00
C ILE A 84 -8.07 -4.09 -6.73
N ILE A 85 -9.20 -4.22 -6.02
CA ILE A 85 -10.03 -3.08 -5.62
C ILE A 85 -9.32 -2.21 -4.58
N ILE A 86 -8.64 -2.79 -3.58
CA ILE A 86 -7.96 -2.05 -2.50
C ILE A 86 -6.70 -1.35 -3.00
N MET A 87 -5.86 -2.07 -3.75
CA MET A 87 -4.65 -1.46 -4.28
C MET A 87 -4.99 -0.56 -5.46
N GLY A 88 -5.97 -0.95 -6.28
CA GLY A 88 -6.59 -0.10 -7.27
C GLY A 88 -7.14 1.17 -6.64
N SER A 89 -7.84 1.13 -5.51
CA SER A 89 -8.36 2.35 -4.86
C SER A 89 -7.29 3.18 -4.17
N LEU A 90 -6.17 2.60 -3.71
CA LEU A 90 -5.04 3.35 -3.16
C LEU A 90 -4.19 4.04 -4.23
N LEU A 91 -3.97 3.36 -5.34
CA LEU A 91 -3.18 3.89 -6.46
C LEU A 91 -4.03 4.76 -7.39
N PHE A 92 -5.32 4.44 -7.53
CA PHE A 92 -6.32 5.33 -8.10
C PHE A 92 -6.65 6.45 -7.13
N ALA A 93 -6.50 6.33 -5.80
CA ALA A 93 -6.48 7.50 -4.93
C ALA A 93 -5.30 8.38 -5.31
N GLY A 94 -4.07 7.86 -5.44
CA GLY A 94 -2.92 8.64 -5.94
C GLY A 94 -3.14 9.37 -7.28
N VAL A 95 -3.83 8.75 -8.22
CA VAL A 95 -4.15 9.36 -9.54
C VAL A 95 -5.44 10.20 -9.53
N ALA A 96 -6.43 9.84 -8.72
CA ALA A 96 -7.67 10.59 -8.49
C ALA A 96 -7.45 11.78 -7.55
N VAL A 97 -6.38 11.82 -6.75
CA VAL A 97 -5.84 13.03 -6.10
C VAL A 97 -5.68 14.13 -7.15
N GLY A 98 -5.16 13.78 -8.33
CA GLY A 98 -5.00 14.72 -9.45
C GLY A 98 -6.28 14.97 -10.27
N LEU A 99 -7.33 14.15 -10.12
CA LEU A 99 -8.53 14.19 -10.96
C LEU A 99 -9.81 14.65 -10.22
N GLY A 100 -9.92 14.45 -8.90
CA GLY A 100 -11.10 14.71 -8.07
C GLY A 100 -11.30 16.18 -7.72
N ILE A 101 -10.20 16.92 -7.51
CA ILE A 101 -10.17 18.40 -7.41
C ILE A 101 -10.86 19.06 -8.63
N ARG A 102 -10.96 18.33 -9.74
CA ARG A 102 -11.35 18.87 -11.04
C ARG A 102 -12.85 18.81 -11.37
N LEU A 103 -13.65 17.96 -10.73
CA LEU A 103 -15.00 17.67 -11.27
C LEU A 103 -16.16 18.44 -10.63
N THR A 104 -15.95 19.20 -9.55
CA THR A 104 -17.09 19.75 -8.78
C THR A 104 -17.00 21.21 -8.32
N ARG A 105 -16.13 22.06 -8.89
CA ARG A 105 -16.19 23.51 -8.57
C ARG A 105 -17.31 24.24 -9.33
N PRO A 106 -18.33 24.81 -8.65
CA PRO A 106 -19.15 25.86 -9.22
C PRO A 106 -18.40 27.20 -9.23
N ALA A 107 -18.81 28.10 -10.12
CA ALA A 107 -18.23 29.42 -10.32
C ALA A 107 -18.15 30.27 -9.02
N PRO A 108 -17.13 31.12 -8.86
CA PRO A 108 -16.91 31.88 -7.63
C PRO A 108 -18.09 32.84 -7.34
N THR A 109 -18.64 32.72 -6.14
CA THR A 109 -19.60 33.67 -5.57
C THR A 109 -18.82 34.69 -4.72
N PRO A 110 -19.16 36.00 -4.74
CA PRO A 110 -18.39 37.00 -4.00
C PRO A 110 -18.44 36.81 -2.48
N THR A 111 -17.29 37.09 -1.88
CA THR A 111 -16.81 36.77 -0.54
C THR A 111 -17.52 37.51 0.59
N THR A 112 -17.92 36.78 1.64
CA THR A 112 -18.17 37.32 2.99
C THR A 112 -16.89 37.13 3.81
N THR A 113 -16.41 38.18 4.47
CA THR A 113 -15.14 38.22 5.23
C THR A 113 -15.06 37.10 6.28
N PRO A 114 -14.11 36.16 6.19
CA PRO A 114 -13.91 35.12 7.20
C PRO A 114 -13.17 35.64 8.44
N GLU A 115 -13.50 35.05 9.58
CA GLU A 115 -12.89 35.25 10.90
C GLU A 115 -11.41 34.78 10.90
N PRO A 116 -10.50 35.39 11.69
CA PRO A 116 -9.08 35.09 11.59
C PRO A 116 -8.78 33.67 12.09
N VAL A 117 -8.40 32.78 11.17
CA VAL A 117 -7.86 31.46 11.51
C VAL A 117 -6.46 31.64 12.07
N GLU A 118 -6.24 31.16 13.30
CA GLU A 118 -4.95 31.18 13.98
C GLU A 118 -3.88 30.49 13.11
N VAL A 119 -2.87 31.25 12.70
CA VAL A 119 -1.79 30.76 11.83
C VAL A 119 -0.98 29.72 12.59
N VAL A 120 -1.19 28.46 12.21
CA VAL A 120 -0.46 27.31 12.74
C VAL A 120 1.04 27.49 12.45
N ASP A 121 1.87 27.33 13.48
CA ASP A 121 3.32 27.32 13.39
C ASP A 121 3.80 26.35 12.29
N ASN A 122 4.40 26.90 11.22
CA ASN A 122 4.79 26.19 9.99
C ASN A 122 6.08 25.36 10.15
N ASN A 123 6.61 25.22 11.37
CA ASN A 123 7.76 24.39 11.69
C ASN A 123 7.41 22.89 11.69
N ALA A 124 6.95 22.40 10.54
CA ALA A 124 6.70 20.98 10.36
C ALA A 124 8.04 20.23 10.42
N PRO A 125 8.15 19.10 11.13
CA PRO A 125 9.41 18.37 11.20
C PRO A 125 9.77 17.80 9.81
N PRO A 126 11.08 17.60 9.51
CA PRO A 126 11.56 16.83 8.36
C PRO A 126 10.72 15.59 8.09
N ALA A 127 10.56 15.19 6.83
CA ALA A 127 9.75 14.03 6.45
C ALA A 127 10.11 12.76 7.25
N LEU A 128 11.40 12.51 7.44
CA LEU A 128 11.91 11.40 8.26
C LEU A 128 11.61 11.52 9.75
N GLN A 129 11.29 12.72 10.24
CA GLN A 129 10.90 13.00 11.62
C GLN A 129 9.38 12.97 11.84
N SER A 130 8.63 12.49 10.84
CA SER A 130 7.22 12.15 10.97
C SER A 130 6.98 11.20 12.15
N GLU A 131 6.02 11.54 13.01
CA GLU A 131 5.63 10.65 14.11
C GLU A 131 4.99 9.37 13.57
N SER A 132 4.26 9.45 12.46
CA SER A 132 3.66 8.26 11.85
C SER A 132 4.71 7.25 11.37
N PHE A 133 5.88 7.71 10.94
CA PHE A 133 6.94 6.83 10.40
C PHE A 133 7.56 5.95 11.48
N ARG A 134 7.51 6.36 12.75
CA ARG A 134 8.00 5.58 13.89
C ARG A 134 7.18 4.32 14.15
N TRP A 135 5.96 4.28 13.60
CA TRP A 135 5.04 3.17 13.74
C TRP A 135 4.96 2.29 12.50
N LEU A 136 5.70 2.59 11.44
CA LEU A 136 5.68 1.74 10.25
C LEU A 136 6.34 0.38 10.56
N PRO A 137 5.85 -0.71 9.98
CA PRO A 137 6.57 -1.98 9.95
C PRO A 137 7.85 -1.90 9.09
N ASN A 138 8.86 -2.70 9.43
CA ASN A 138 10.16 -2.71 8.74
C ASN A 138 10.09 -3.19 7.27
N GLU A 139 9.03 -3.89 6.90
CA GLU A 139 8.85 -4.48 5.56
C GLU A 139 8.08 -3.56 4.60
N VAL A 140 7.80 -2.32 5.01
CA VAL A 140 7.06 -1.38 4.18
C VAL A 140 7.95 -0.88 3.04
N ASN A 141 7.46 -1.05 1.81
CA ASN A 141 8.13 -0.58 0.60
C ASN A 141 7.30 0.45 -0.19
N LEU A 142 6.13 0.83 0.32
CA LEU A 142 5.34 1.95 -0.17
C LEU A 142 4.79 2.74 1.01
N VAL A 143 5.02 4.05 1.03
CA VAL A 143 4.50 4.97 2.02
C VAL A 143 3.90 6.18 1.31
N ALA A 144 2.70 6.58 1.69
CA ALA A 144 2.08 7.84 1.31
C ALA A 144 1.63 8.55 2.59
N SER A 145 2.22 9.71 2.90
CA SER A 145 1.87 10.51 4.07
C SER A 145 1.40 11.89 3.65
N ILE A 146 0.37 12.38 4.33
CA ILE A 146 -0.16 13.74 4.19
C ILE A 146 -0.30 14.41 5.54
N ARG A 147 -0.26 15.74 5.53
CA ARG A 147 -0.46 16.59 6.72
C ARG A 147 -1.71 17.45 6.52
N PRO A 148 -2.92 16.92 6.76
CA PRO A 148 -4.17 17.61 6.45
C PRO A 148 -4.25 19.01 7.07
N ALA A 149 -3.85 19.12 8.35
CA ALA A 149 -3.87 20.38 9.07
C ALA A 149 -2.94 21.45 8.49
N ALA A 150 -1.86 21.06 7.80
CA ALA A 150 -0.96 22.00 7.13
C ALA A 150 -1.51 22.47 5.78
N MET A 151 -2.45 21.70 5.22
CA MET A 151 -3.02 21.92 3.90
C MET A 151 -4.36 22.67 3.93
N VAL A 152 -4.84 23.06 5.12
CA VAL A 152 -6.00 23.96 5.26
C VAL A 152 -5.58 25.36 4.81
N VAL A 153 -5.75 25.62 3.51
CA VAL A 153 -5.58 26.96 2.94
C VAL A 153 -6.82 27.77 3.34
N PRO A 154 -6.68 28.94 4.01
CA PRO A 154 -7.80 29.69 4.60
C PRO A 154 -9.01 30.01 3.71
N ASP A 155 -8.91 29.87 2.39
CA ASP A 155 -10.01 30.17 1.45
C ASP A 155 -10.37 29.00 0.50
N SER A 156 -9.76 27.82 0.69
CA SER A 156 -10.09 26.66 -0.14
C SER A 156 -11.23 25.86 0.49
N LYS A 157 -12.36 25.76 -0.23
CA LYS A 157 -13.48 24.88 0.15
C LYS A 157 -13.15 23.39 0.04
N GLU A 158 -11.97 23.03 -0.46
CA GLU A 158 -11.58 21.66 -0.76
C GLU A 158 -10.69 21.10 0.34
N SER A 159 -11.04 19.92 0.82
CA SER A 159 -10.21 19.23 1.77
C SER A 159 -9.12 18.48 1.00
N PRO A 160 -7.85 18.57 1.42
CA PRO A 160 -6.77 17.69 0.99
C PRO A 160 -6.95 16.30 1.59
N LEU A 161 -8.18 15.83 1.71
CA LEU A 161 -8.60 14.52 2.12
C LEU A 161 -9.64 14.00 1.14
N ASP A 162 -10.32 14.86 0.38
CA ASP A 162 -11.30 14.51 -0.65
C ASP A 162 -10.75 13.56 -1.73
N TRP A 163 -9.43 13.41 -1.77
CA TRP A 163 -8.73 12.47 -2.64
C TRP A 163 -8.60 11.05 -2.09
N LEU A 164 -8.74 10.87 -0.79
CA LEU A 164 -8.85 9.55 -0.21
C LEU A 164 -10.20 8.96 -0.59
N PRO A 165 -10.31 7.63 -0.72
CA PRO A 165 -11.60 7.00 -0.94
C PRO A 165 -12.59 7.49 0.11
N THR A 166 -13.70 8.07 -0.30
CA THR A 166 -14.70 8.64 0.62
C THR A 166 -15.12 7.60 1.65
N GLU A 167 -15.21 6.33 1.25
CA GLU A 167 -15.54 5.24 2.16
C GLU A 167 -14.47 5.03 3.23
N LEU A 168 -13.19 5.21 2.91
CA LEU A 168 -12.10 5.14 3.89
C LEU A 168 -12.16 6.32 4.86
N LEU A 169 -12.37 7.54 4.36
CA LEU A 169 -12.52 8.73 5.21
C LEU A 169 -13.74 8.62 6.12
N THR A 170 -14.87 8.21 5.58
CA THR A 170 -16.11 7.99 6.34
C THR A 170 -15.89 6.88 7.36
N ALA A 171 -15.28 5.75 6.97
CA ALA A 171 -14.93 4.68 7.89
C ALA A 171 -14.07 5.19 9.05
N LEU A 172 -13.06 6.00 8.74
CA LEU A 172 -12.16 6.57 9.74
C LEU A 172 -12.83 7.60 10.62
N GLN A 173 -13.68 8.45 10.06
CA GLN A 173 -14.45 9.42 10.82
C GLN A 173 -15.47 8.73 11.73
N VAL A 174 -16.14 7.68 11.24
CA VAL A 174 -17.08 6.87 12.03
C VAL A 174 -16.34 6.17 13.16
N ALA A 175 -15.25 5.47 12.84
CA ALA A 175 -14.43 4.76 13.80
C ALA A 175 -13.93 5.70 14.88
N THR A 176 -13.27 6.80 14.49
CA THR A 176 -12.58 7.72 15.42
C THR A 176 -13.46 8.78 16.05
N GLY A 177 -14.66 9.02 15.51
CA GLY A 177 -15.49 10.17 15.88
C GLY A 177 -14.87 11.53 15.49
N ARG A 178 -13.77 11.55 14.72
CA ARG A 178 -13.02 12.77 14.40
C ARG A 178 -13.03 13.04 12.92
N ASN A 179 -13.14 14.32 12.54
CA ASN A 179 -12.95 14.73 11.17
C ASN A 179 -11.47 14.55 10.78
N PRO A 180 -11.13 13.79 9.73
CA PRO A 180 -9.75 13.59 9.32
C PRO A 180 -8.99 14.90 9.01
N SER A 181 -9.70 16.00 8.71
CA SER A 181 -9.07 17.33 8.49
C SER A 181 -8.38 17.88 9.74
N THR A 182 -8.77 17.42 10.91
CA THR A 182 -8.17 17.80 12.20
C THR A 182 -6.91 17.00 12.53
N TRP A 183 -6.57 16.00 11.71
CA TRP A 183 -5.40 15.17 11.94
C TRP A 183 -4.13 15.93 11.58
N ARG A 184 -3.11 15.75 12.42
CA ARG A 184 -1.78 16.31 12.17
C ARG A 184 -1.15 15.62 10.97
N GLU A 185 -1.33 14.30 10.90
CA GLU A 185 -0.73 13.46 9.89
C GLU A 185 -1.59 12.24 9.62
N LEU A 186 -1.63 11.82 8.36
CA LEU A 186 -2.24 10.57 7.94
C LEU A 186 -1.32 9.87 6.96
N THR A 187 -0.91 8.67 7.33
CA THR A 187 0.01 7.85 6.57
C THR A 187 -0.64 6.55 6.19
N ILE A 188 -0.64 6.26 4.89
CA ILE A 188 -0.96 4.95 4.33
C ILE A 188 0.34 4.30 3.92
N ALA A 189 0.52 3.06 4.30
CA ALA A 189 1.68 2.29 3.92
C ALA A 189 1.27 0.92 3.41
N ALA A 190 2.13 0.33 2.59
CA ALA A 190 1.94 -1.03 2.12
C ALA A 190 3.26 -1.79 2.02
N THR A 191 3.15 -3.09 2.22
CA THR A 191 4.16 -4.05 1.76
C THR A 191 3.63 -4.69 0.49
N ILE A 192 4.29 -4.38 -0.62
CA ILE A 192 4.02 -4.91 -1.95
C ILE A 192 5.12 -5.93 -2.26
N ASP A 193 4.83 -7.21 -1.99
CA ASP A 193 5.72 -8.33 -2.28
C ASP A 193 5.17 -9.16 -3.46
N GLU A 194 5.64 -10.38 -3.70
CA GLU A 194 5.09 -11.23 -4.76
C GLU A 194 3.68 -11.78 -4.44
N GLN A 195 3.17 -11.55 -3.23
CA GLN A 195 1.85 -12.05 -2.86
C GLN A 195 0.75 -11.25 -3.58
N ALA A 196 -0.34 -11.96 -3.87
CA ALA A 196 -1.46 -11.43 -4.63
C ALA A 196 -2.21 -10.26 -3.93
N ILE A 197 -2.00 -10.05 -2.62
CA ILE A 197 -2.69 -9.02 -1.85
C ILE A 197 -1.67 -8.28 -0.99
N PRO A 198 -1.48 -6.97 -1.21
CA PRO A 198 -0.56 -6.19 -0.39
C PRO A 198 -1.06 -6.13 1.05
N ARG A 199 -0.13 -6.13 2.01
CA ARG A 199 -0.44 -5.78 3.39
C ARG A 199 -0.53 -4.27 3.46
N THR A 200 -1.61 -3.74 4.03
CA THR A 200 -1.86 -2.29 4.08
C THR A 200 -1.98 -1.84 5.51
N TYR A 201 -1.28 -0.76 5.83
CA TYR A 201 -1.22 -0.14 7.14
C TYR A 201 -1.71 1.29 7.01
N LEU A 202 -2.45 1.74 8.02
CA LEU A 202 -2.90 3.10 8.15
C LEU A 202 -2.47 3.62 9.52
N ILE A 203 -1.85 4.79 9.54
CA ILE A 203 -1.36 5.43 10.75
C ILE A 203 -1.88 6.86 10.74
N ALA A 204 -2.76 7.18 11.68
CA ALA A 204 -3.26 8.54 11.87
C ALA A 204 -2.65 9.13 13.15
N VAL A 205 -2.14 10.34 13.05
CA VAL A 205 -1.62 11.10 14.19
C VAL A 205 -2.47 12.35 14.37
N SER A 206 -3.11 12.46 15.52
CA SER A 206 -4.02 13.55 15.86
C SER A 206 -3.36 14.53 16.84
N ARG A 207 -3.70 15.82 16.72
CA ARG A 207 -3.31 16.84 17.71
C ARG A 207 -4.06 16.67 19.04
N GLN A 208 -5.27 16.13 18.96
CA GLN A 208 -6.13 15.84 20.09
C GLN A 208 -6.18 14.34 20.34
N GLY A 209 -6.18 13.91 21.60
CA GLY A 209 -6.20 12.48 21.92
C GLY A 209 -7.46 11.78 21.36
N PHE A 210 -7.29 10.62 20.74
CA PHE A 210 -8.37 9.69 20.43
C PHE A 210 -8.99 9.18 21.73
N ASP A 211 -10.32 9.25 21.80
CA ASP A 211 -11.09 8.71 22.92
C ASP A 211 -11.16 7.18 22.79
N ARG A 212 -10.37 6.48 23.62
CA ARG A 212 -10.29 5.02 23.62
C ARG A 212 -11.62 4.36 23.99
N GLU A 213 -12.38 4.98 24.87
CA GLU A 213 -13.66 4.44 25.30
C GLU A 213 -14.66 4.54 24.15
N GLN A 214 -14.75 5.71 23.51
CA GLN A 214 -15.59 5.90 22.33
C GLN A 214 -15.20 4.96 21.18
N LEU A 215 -13.89 4.79 20.92
CA LEU A 215 -13.41 3.82 19.93
C LEU A 215 -13.93 2.41 20.26
N THR A 216 -13.75 1.97 21.50
CA THR A 216 -14.14 0.63 21.94
C THR A 216 -15.66 0.43 21.89
N GLN A 217 -16.44 1.43 22.30
CA GLN A 217 -17.91 1.38 22.27
C GLN A 217 -18.47 1.29 20.84
N LYS A 218 -17.82 1.93 19.87
CA LYS A 218 -18.21 1.88 18.45
C LYS A 218 -17.71 0.65 17.71
N ALA A 219 -16.81 -0.13 18.32
CA ALA A 219 -16.24 -1.31 17.69
C ALA A 219 -17.29 -2.42 17.57
N ALA A 220 -17.37 -3.04 16.39
CA ALA A 220 -18.21 -4.21 16.16
C ALA A 220 -17.73 -5.45 16.94
N ALA A 221 -16.44 -5.51 17.29
CA ALA A 221 -15.88 -6.51 18.18
C ALA A 221 -14.55 -6.02 18.77
N THR A 222 -14.11 -6.63 19.86
CA THR A 222 -12.75 -6.47 20.38
C THR A 222 -12.03 -7.81 20.42
N ARG A 223 -10.72 -7.82 20.18
CA ARG A 223 -9.87 -9.00 20.34
C ARG A 223 -8.53 -8.62 20.95
N THR A 224 -8.03 -9.48 21.82
CA THR A 224 -6.67 -9.34 22.35
C THR A 224 -5.70 -10.18 21.53
N ARG A 225 -4.64 -9.56 21.01
CA ARG A 225 -3.55 -10.22 20.29
C ARG A 225 -2.22 -9.63 20.74
N ASN A 226 -1.24 -10.45 21.10
CA ASN A 226 0.08 -9.99 21.55
C ASN A 226 0.02 -8.89 22.62
N ARG A 227 -0.85 -9.08 23.63
CA ARG A 227 -1.12 -8.11 24.72
C ARG A 227 -1.71 -6.77 24.27
N ARG A 228 -2.18 -6.67 23.03
CA ARG A 228 -2.84 -5.50 22.48
C ARG A 228 -4.33 -5.76 22.34
N THR A 229 -5.15 -4.83 22.81
CA THR A 229 -6.59 -4.83 22.56
C THR A 229 -6.85 -4.14 21.23
N LEU A 230 -7.41 -4.89 20.29
CA LEU A 230 -7.72 -4.44 18.93
C LEU A 230 -9.23 -4.30 18.79
N ALA A 231 -9.68 -3.13 18.33
CA ALA A 231 -11.06 -2.84 17.99
C ALA A 231 -11.31 -3.17 16.51
N ARG A 232 -12.36 -3.94 16.22
CA ARG A 232 -12.79 -4.26 14.86
C ARG A 232 -13.94 -3.35 14.46
N TYR A 233 -13.83 -2.73 13.28
CA TYR A 233 -14.90 -1.97 12.65
C TYR A 233 -15.34 -2.66 11.37
N ASP A 234 -16.65 -2.81 11.19
CA ASP A 234 -17.24 -3.25 9.94
C ASP A 234 -17.42 -2.02 9.04
N LEU A 235 -16.87 -2.08 7.83
CA LEU A 235 -16.94 -1.00 6.86
C LEU A 235 -18.15 -1.13 5.91
N GLY A 236 -19.11 -1.99 6.25
CA GLY A 236 -20.35 -2.20 5.48
C GLY A 236 -20.11 -2.91 4.14
N ARG A 237 -18.88 -3.38 3.88
CA ARG A 237 -18.53 -4.16 2.71
C ARG A 237 -18.09 -5.56 3.15
N PRO A 238 -18.75 -6.63 2.66
CA PRO A 238 -18.43 -7.99 3.08
C PRO A 238 -16.94 -8.32 2.90
N GLY A 239 -16.28 -8.66 4.01
CA GLY A 239 -14.85 -9.00 4.06
C GLY A 239 -13.91 -7.80 3.96
N PHE A 240 -14.40 -6.59 4.27
CA PHE A 240 -13.58 -5.41 4.49
C PHE A 240 -13.76 -4.97 5.95
N GLU A 241 -12.90 -5.52 6.81
CA GLU A 241 -12.86 -5.18 8.23
C GLU A 241 -11.67 -4.26 8.46
N LEU A 242 -11.82 -3.30 9.37
CA LEU A 242 -10.72 -2.46 9.83
C LEU A 242 -10.42 -2.80 11.29
N TRP A 243 -9.22 -3.28 11.53
CA TRP A 243 -8.70 -3.52 12.88
C TRP A 243 -7.91 -2.30 13.31
N VAL A 244 -8.16 -1.80 14.51
CA VAL A 244 -7.65 -0.53 15.01
C VAL A 244 -7.07 -0.70 16.41
N GLN A 245 -5.97 0.02 16.68
CA GLN A 245 -5.37 0.16 18.00
C GLN A 245 -4.90 1.60 18.21
N THR A 246 -5.01 2.09 19.43
CA THR A 246 -4.42 3.38 19.85
C THR A 246 -3.29 3.14 20.86
N PRO A 247 -2.03 2.93 20.43
CA PRO A 247 -0.94 2.66 21.36
C PRO A 247 -0.66 3.85 22.29
N THR A 248 -0.87 5.08 21.81
CA THR A 248 -0.90 6.31 22.62
C THR A 248 -2.26 6.98 22.48
N PRO A 249 -2.57 8.02 23.27
CA PRO A 249 -3.75 8.83 23.04
C PRO A 249 -3.75 9.49 21.64
N TYR A 250 -2.60 9.78 21.04
CA TYR A 250 -2.53 10.62 19.83
C TYR A 250 -2.30 9.85 18.53
N VAL A 251 -2.05 8.55 18.61
CA VAL A 251 -1.72 7.71 17.47
C VAL A 251 -2.78 6.63 17.34
N LEU A 252 -3.27 6.46 16.12
CA LEU A 252 -4.14 5.38 15.71
C LEU A 252 -3.44 4.56 14.65
N LEU A 253 -3.32 3.26 14.91
CA LEU A 253 -2.83 2.25 13.98
C LEU A 253 -4.02 1.47 13.46
N ALA A 254 -4.08 1.21 12.16
CA ALA A 254 -5.09 0.36 11.58
C ALA A 254 -4.57 -0.51 10.43
N THR A 255 -5.20 -1.65 10.23
CA THR A 255 -4.95 -2.57 9.12
C THR A 255 -6.22 -3.35 8.79
N THR A 256 -6.27 -3.93 7.60
CA THR A 256 -7.40 -4.76 7.14
C THR A 256 -7.35 -6.20 7.65
N ARG A 257 -6.20 -6.65 8.19
CA ARG A 257 -6.02 -8.00 8.73
C ARG A 257 -5.51 -7.94 10.15
N ILE A 258 -6.06 -8.77 11.02
CA ILE A 258 -5.64 -8.80 12.42
C ILE A 258 -4.22 -9.33 12.58
N GLU A 259 -3.76 -10.20 11.68
CA GLU A 259 -2.41 -10.78 11.70
C GLU A 259 -1.35 -9.72 11.38
N ASP A 260 -1.68 -8.73 10.57
CA ASP A 260 -0.76 -7.66 10.17
C ASP A 260 -0.38 -6.74 11.34
N PHE A 261 -1.13 -6.77 12.45
CA PHE A 261 -0.75 -6.04 13.67
C PHE A 261 0.55 -6.54 14.28
N ASP A 262 0.93 -7.80 14.04
CA ASP A 262 2.17 -8.35 14.57
C ASP A 262 3.41 -7.67 13.98
N ASN A 263 3.25 -7.01 12.83
CA ASN A 263 4.32 -6.28 12.15
C ASN A 263 4.49 -4.84 12.68
N PHE A 264 3.51 -4.30 13.43
CA PHE A 264 3.66 -3.00 14.06
C PHE A 264 4.63 -3.07 15.26
N PRO A 265 5.48 -2.06 15.49
CA PRO A 265 6.35 -2.00 16.66
C PRO A 265 5.58 -2.15 17.98
N ALA A 266 6.05 -3.02 18.88
CA ALA A 266 5.47 -3.25 20.21
C ALA A 266 5.47 -1.99 21.08
N GLU A 267 6.56 -1.24 21.00
CA GLU A 267 6.82 -0.03 21.74
C GLU A 267 7.26 1.07 20.77
N ILE A 268 7.09 2.33 21.17
CA ILE A 268 7.58 3.46 20.39
C ILE A 268 9.11 3.35 20.34
N PRO A 269 9.72 3.24 19.14
CA PRO A 269 11.17 3.30 19.03
C PRO A 269 11.66 4.64 19.60
N THR A 270 12.44 4.60 20.69
CA THR A 270 12.97 5.80 21.38
C THR A 270 13.92 6.59 20.48
N ARG A 271 14.54 5.92 19.52
CA ARG A 271 15.21 6.53 18.38
C ARG A 271 14.40 6.18 17.13
N MET A 272 14.32 7.12 16.18
CA MET A 272 14.02 6.74 14.80
C MET A 272 15.17 5.91 14.30
N THR A 273 15.14 4.62 14.63
CA THR A 273 16.07 3.69 14.06
C THR A 273 15.75 3.63 12.56
N PRO A 274 16.75 3.82 11.69
CA PRO A 274 16.65 3.58 10.25
C PRO A 274 16.41 2.09 9.92
N ALA A 275 15.61 1.37 10.70
CA ALA A 275 15.28 -0.02 10.44
C ALA A 275 13.90 -0.16 9.77
N ILE A 276 13.12 0.92 9.75
CA ILE A 276 11.69 0.85 9.45
C ILE A 276 11.41 0.98 7.94
N LEU A 277 12.20 1.79 7.25
CA LEU A 277 12.11 1.95 5.80
C LEU A 277 13.27 1.18 5.16
N THR A 278 13.11 0.73 3.91
CA THR A 278 14.27 0.20 3.16
C THR A 278 15.35 1.28 3.05
N ASP A 279 16.63 0.88 2.96
CA ASP A 279 17.76 1.82 2.86
C ASP A 279 17.53 2.86 1.74
N GLU A 280 16.87 2.42 0.66
CA GLU A 280 16.51 3.24 -0.47
C GLU A 280 15.46 4.31 -0.13
N LEU A 281 14.39 3.93 0.56
CA LEU A 281 13.38 4.90 1.00
C LEU A 281 13.93 5.91 1.99
N GLN A 282 14.90 5.52 2.82
CA GLN A 282 15.56 6.44 3.73
C GLN A 282 16.45 7.43 3.00
N LEU A 283 17.22 6.97 2.02
CA LEU A 283 18.04 7.81 1.15
C LEU A 283 17.15 8.87 0.48
N LEU A 284 16.04 8.43 -0.12
CA LEU A 284 15.06 9.30 -0.76
C LEU A 284 14.48 10.33 0.22
N ALA A 285 14.01 9.88 1.37
CA ALA A 285 13.38 10.73 2.37
C ALA A 285 14.36 11.73 3.01
N LYS A 286 15.65 11.37 3.11
CA LYS A 286 16.71 12.22 3.66
C LYS A 286 17.19 13.27 2.67
N GLU A 287 17.37 12.89 1.40
CA GLU A 287 18.08 13.71 0.43
C GLU A 287 17.18 14.49 -0.52
N ARG A 288 15.96 14.00 -0.79
CA ARG A 288 15.17 14.43 -1.96
C ARG A 288 13.76 14.90 -1.65
N VAL A 289 13.25 14.57 -0.48
CA VAL A 289 12.00 15.13 0.01
C VAL A 289 12.28 16.51 0.62
N ALA A 290 11.39 17.48 0.36
CA ALA A 290 11.48 18.80 0.97
C ALA A 290 11.58 18.68 2.51
N ALA A 291 12.07 19.73 3.18
CA ALA A 291 12.12 19.73 4.64
C ALA A 291 10.72 19.64 5.25
N THR A 292 9.72 20.27 4.63
CA THR A 292 8.38 20.47 5.22
C THR A 292 7.25 20.15 4.25
N PRO A 293 7.26 18.97 3.60
CA PRO A 293 6.27 18.65 2.58
C PRO A 293 4.89 18.48 3.23
N TRP A 294 3.87 18.93 2.51
CA TRP A 294 2.48 18.71 2.88
C TRP A 294 2.02 17.29 2.56
N ALA A 295 2.56 16.72 1.48
CA ALA A 295 2.32 15.35 1.06
C ALA A 295 3.62 14.72 0.56
N ILE A 296 3.81 13.44 0.87
CA ILE A 296 4.93 12.63 0.41
C ILE A 296 4.45 11.26 -0.02
N VAL A 297 5.05 10.73 -1.08
CA VAL A 297 4.96 9.34 -1.48
C VAL A 297 6.37 8.82 -1.67
N LEU A 298 6.68 7.70 -1.05
CA LEU A 298 7.96 7.02 -1.09
C LEU A 298 7.69 5.59 -1.51
N ALA A 299 8.35 5.11 -2.57
CA ALA A 299 8.20 3.74 -3.02
C ALA A 299 9.54 3.12 -3.40
N ASP A 300 9.74 1.88 -2.96
CA ASP A 300 10.79 0.99 -3.43
C ASP A 300 10.10 -0.04 -4.34
N PRO A 301 10.20 0.15 -5.67
CA PRO A 301 9.52 -0.69 -6.65
C PRO A 301 10.21 -2.05 -6.86
N THR A 302 11.22 -2.41 -6.06
CA THR A 302 11.86 -3.72 -6.17
C THR A 302 10.83 -4.85 -6.01
N GLY A 303 10.70 -5.72 -7.02
CA GLY A 303 9.75 -6.84 -7.03
C GLY A 303 8.37 -6.51 -7.59
N TRP A 304 8.12 -5.25 -7.96
CA TRP A 304 6.83 -4.81 -8.50
C TRP A 304 6.59 -5.30 -9.92
N GLU A 305 7.62 -5.70 -10.66
CA GLU A 305 7.51 -6.19 -12.04
C GLU A 305 6.64 -7.45 -12.18
N ARG A 306 6.52 -8.23 -11.10
CA ARG A 306 5.68 -9.44 -11.05
C ARG A 306 4.22 -9.13 -10.70
N GLN A 307 3.95 -7.92 -10.21
CA GLN A 307 2.61 -7.49 -9.83
C GLN A 307 1.81 -7.03 -11.06
N LEU A 308 0.52 -7.41 -11.12
CA LEU A 308 -0.39 -6.97 -12.18
C LEU A 308 -0.60 -5.44 -12.15
N ILE A 309 -0.47 -4.83 -10.98
CA ILE A 309 -0.96 -3.49 -10.71
C ILE A 309 -0.05 -2.40 -11.31
N PRO A 310 1.29 -2.41 -11.10
CA PRO A 310 2.20 -1.52 -11.82
C PRO A 310 2.06 -1.63 -13.34
N ARG A 311 1.81 -2.84 -13.85
CA ARG A 311 1.58 -3.10 -15.30
C ARG A 311 0.33 -2.41 -15.83
N VAL A 312 -0.78 -2.51 -15.11
CA VAL A 312 -2.05 -1.87 -15.48
C VAL A 312 -1.95 -0.34 -15.41
N LEU A 313 -1.24 0.19 -14.43
CA LEU A 313 -1.10 1.63 -14.21
C LEU A 313 -0.20 2.28 -15.26
N LEU A 314 0.97 1.68 -15.52
CA LEU A 314 1.83 2.15 -16.58
C LEU A 314 1.19 2.02 -17.96
N GLY A 315 0.50 0.90 -18.23
CA GLY A 315 -0.22 0.72 -19.47
C GLY A 315 -1.29 1.79 -19.72
N ARG A 316 -1.79 2.45 -18.67
CA ARG A 316 -2.74 3.58 -18.79
C ARG A 316 -2.06 4.95 -18.90
N MET A 317 -0.97 5.19 -18.17
CA MET A 317 -0.32 6.50 -18.12
C MET A 317 0.69 6.71 -19.25
N ALA A 318 1.35 5.64 -19.67
CA ALA A 318 2.34 5.63 -20.73
C ALA A 318 2.21 4.30 -21.48
N PRO A 319 1.25 4.17 -22.40
CA PRO A 319 0.98 2.91 -23.11
C PRO A 319 2.20 2.35 -23.86
N ASP A 320 3.13 3.23 -24.25
CA ASP A 320 4.39 2.87 -24.91
C ASP A 320 5.54 2.58 -23.94
N MET A 321 5.36 2.84 -22.63
CA MET A 321 6.37 2.56 -21.63
C MET A 321 6.39 1.06 -21.34
N LYS A 322 7.46 0.44 -21.85
CA LYS A 322 7.81 -0.94 -21.54
C LYS A 322 7.87 -1.15 -20.02
N ILE A 323 7.09 -2.10 -19.52
CA ILE A 323 7.05 -2.50 -18.11
C ILE A 323 8.43 -2.90 -17.60
N GLU A 324 9.29 -3.43 -18.48
CA GLU A 324 10.67 -3.75 -18.16
C GLU A 324 11.44 -2.56 -17.57
N ARG A 325 11.08 -1.31 -17.94
CA ARG A 325 11.71 -0.10 -17.41
C ARG A 325 11.39 0.18 -15.94
N LEU A 326 10.35 -0.43 -15.36
CA LEU A 326 10.14 -0.34 -13.90
C LEU A 326 11.22 -1.04 -13.11
N SER A 327 11.71 -2.17 -13.64
CA SER A 327 12.80 -2.90 -12.97
C SER A 327 14.09 -2.08 -12.93
N GLU A 328 14.22 -1.08 -13.80
CA GLU A 328 15.34 -0.13 -13.84
C GLU A 328 15.23 0.94 -12.73
N ILE A 329 14.04 1.14 -12.15
CA ILE A 329 13.83 2.08 -11.05
C ILE A 329 14.19 1.38 -9.74
N LYS A 330 15.07 2.00 -8.98
CA LYS A 330 15.49 1.58 -7.65
C LYS A 330 14.58 2.18 -6.57
N GLY A 331 14.14 3.42 -6.75
CA GLY A 331 13.30 4.13 -5.79
C GLY A 331 12.55 5.30 -6.40
N VAL A 332 11.42 5.66 -5.81
CA VAL A 332 10.57 6.78 -6.21
C VAL A 332 10.26 7.63 -4.98
N ALA A 333 10.47 8.93 -5.09
CA ALA A 333 9.93 9.90 -4.15
C ALA A 333 9.07 10.91 -4.90
N LEU A 334 7.93 11.26 -4.33
CA LEU A 334 7.09 12.35 -4.78
C LEU A 334 6.77 13.19 -3.55
N SER A 335 6.95 14.50 -3.67
CA SER A 335 6.62 15.42 -2.59
C SER A 335 5.86 16.61 -3.14
N TYR A 336 4.92 17.12 -2.34
CA TYR A 336 4.25 18.38 -2.60
C TYR A 336 4.68 19.38 -1.53
N SER A 337 5.18 20.53 -1.98
CA SER A 337 5.46 21.67 -1.12
C SER A 337 4.64 22.87 -1.60
N PRO A 338 4.02 23.63 -0.68
CA PRO A 338 3.36 24.89 -1.01
C PRO A 338 4.37 26.03 -1.26
N GLU A 339 5.64 25.85 -0.89
CA GLU A 339 6.64 26.92 -0.93
C GLU A 339 7.04 27.28 -2.37
N THR A 340 7.23 28.58 -2.62
CA THR A 340 7.22 29.19 -3.95
C THR A 340 8.40 28.74 -4.86
N PRO A 341 8.13 28.29 -6.10
CA PRO A 341 6.81 28.00 -6.64
C PRO A 341 6.28 26.67 -6.13
N ALA A 342 5.04 26.71 -5.63
CA ALA A 342 4.29 25.55 -5.20
C ALA A 342 4.25 24.52 -6.34
N GLY A 343 4.39 23.25 -6.00
CA GLY A 343 4.41 22.23 -7.03
C GLY A 343 4.74 20.84 -6.51
N TRP A 344 4.60 19.90 -7.43
CA TRP A 344 5.02 18.53 -7.20
C TRP A 344 6.46 18.34 -7.64
N LEU A 345 7.26 17.77 -6.75
CA LEU A 345 8.62 17.36 -7.02
C LEU A 345 8.71 15.84 -6.91
N GLY A 346 8.90 15.19 -8.06
CA GLY A 346 9.17 13.78 -8.20
C GLY A 346 10.65 13.51 -8.39
N TRP A 347 11.12 12.41 -7.82
CA TRP A 347 12.46 11.88 -7.98
C TRP A 347 12.37 10.40 -8.30
N LEU A 348 13.11 9.97 -9.30
CA LEU A 348 13.32 8.57 -9.64
C LEU A 348 14.80 8.27 -9.44
N HIS A 349 15.11 7.30 -8.59
CA HIS A 349 16.44 6.73 -8.47
C HIS A 349 16.50 5.51 -9.40
N MET A 350 17.50 5.47 -10.27
CA MET A 350 17.68 4.43 -11.27
C MET A 350 18.76 3.46 -10.80
N ARG A 351 18.62 2.16 -11.11
CA ARG A 351 19.65 1.16 -10.80
C ARG A 351 20.92 1.34 -11.63
N ASN A 352 20.79 1.92 -12.82
CA ASN A 352 21.87 2.13 -13.76
C ASN A 352 21.86 3.59 -14.26
N PRO A 353 22.95 4.35 -14.09
CA PRO A 353 23.05 5.73 -14.57
C PRO A 353 22.78 5.90 -16.07
N ASN A 354 23.20 4.94 -16.90
CA ASN A 354 22.97 5.00 -18.35
C ASN A 354 21.47 4.89 -18.67
N GLN A 355 20.75 3.99 -17.99
CA GLN A 355 19.30 3.88 -18.13
C GLN A 355 18.57 5.14 -17.65
N GLY A 356 19.07 5.77 -16.59
CA GLY A 356 18.55 7.05 -16.11
C GLY A 356 18.69 8.16 -17.13
N ARG A 357 19.85 8.24 -17.80
CA ARG A 357 20.07 9.18 -18.91
C ARG A 357 19.10 8.93 -20.07
N ASP A 358 18.99 7.68 -20.52
CA ASP A 358 18.11 7.30 -21.63
C ASP A 358 16.63 7.56 -21.32
N LEU A 359 16.19 7.26 -20.09
CA LEU A 359 14.83 7.52 -19.65
C LEU A 359 14.56 9.03 -19.55
N ARG A 360 15.51 9.81 -19.02
CA ARG A 360 15.42 11.27 -18.93
C ARG A 360 15.34 11.91 -20.32
N GLU A 361 16.15 11.46 -21.27
CA GLU A 361 16.10 11.93 -22.65
C GLU A 361 14.78 11.58 -23.32
N SER A 362 14.28 10.36 -23.12
CA SER A 362 12.98 9.90 -23.62
C SER A 362 11.81 10.71 -23.07
N ILE A 363 11.80 10.98 -21.75
CA ILE A 363 10.76 11.81 -21.12
C ILE A 363 10.88 13.26 -21.62
N GLY A 364 12.10 13.81 -21.67
CA GLY A 364 12.35 15.16 -22.20
C GLY A 364 11.92 15.33 -23.66
N ALA A 365 12.15 14.32 -24.50
CA ALA A 365 11.67 14.31 -25.88
C ALA A 365 10.14 14.27 -25.96
N SER A 366 9.48 13.57 -25.02
CA SER A 366 8.02 13.52 -24.94
C SER A 366 7.43 14.84 -24.46
N ILE A 367 8.00 15.45 -23.41
CA ILE A 367 7.61 16.78 -22.90
C ILE A 367 7.73 17.83 -24.01
N ARG A 368 8.83 17.84 -24.77
CA ARG A 368 9.05 18.79 -25.88
C ARG A 368 7.99 18.70 -27.00
N LYS A 369 7.30 17.56 -27.14
CA LYS A 369 6.22 17.40 -28.13
C LYS A 369 4.91 18.07 -27.68
N ILE A 370 4.81 18.49 -26.42
CA ILE A 370 3.58 19.01 -25.85
C ILE A 370 3.83 20.46 -25.41
N PRO A 371 3.43 21.44 -26.24
CA PRO A 371 3.59 22.86 -25.91
C PRO A 371 2.98 23.19 -24.55
N ASP A 372 3.65 24.08 -23.81
CA ASP A 372 3.19 24.58 -22.50
C ASP A 372 3.03 23.52 -21.41
N TRP A 373 3.61 22.33 -21.59
CA TRP A 373 3.54 21.30 -20.57
C TRP A 373 4.34 21.73 -19.33
N PRO A 374 3.72 21.84 -18.14
CA PRO A 374 4.34 22.47 -16.96
C PRO A 374 5.31 21.55 -16.20
N LEU A 375 5.74 20.47 -16.83
CA LEU A 375 6.69 19.50 -16.28
C LEU A 375 8.08 19.86 -16.79
N THR A 376 8.95 20.17 -15.86
CA THR A 376 10.38 20.28 -16.10
C THR A 376 11.05 18.99 -15.66
N ILE A 377 12.07 18.59 -16.41
CA ILE A 377 12.86 17.40 -16.12
C ILE A 377 14.32 17.80 -15.90
N GLY A 378 14.95 17.21 -14.89
CA GLY A 378 16.34 17.43 -14.54
C GLY A 378 16.94 16.22 -13.85
N GLY A 379 17.95 16.44 -13.01
CA GLY A 379 18.69 15.39 -12.28
C GLY A 379 20.09 15.15 -12.83
N ALA A 380 20.85 14.27 -12.19
CA ALA A 380 22.21 13.91 -12.56
C ALA A 380 22.40 12.40 -12.37
N ASP A 381 23.29 11.80 -13.17
CA ASP A 381 23.67 10.39 -13.05
C ASP A 381 22.48 9.41 -13.06
N ASP A 382 22.27 8.72 -11.94
CA ASP A 382 21.20 7.77 -11.66
C ASP A 382 19.92 8.43 -11.16
N TRP A 383 19.85 9.75 -11.08
CA TRP A 383 18.67 10.48 -10.61
C TRP A 383 17.95 11.23 -11.72
N ILE A 384 16.63 11.05 -11.76
CA ILE A 384 15.72 11.83 -12.59
C ILE A 384 14.85 12.68 -11.69
N MET A 385 14.91 13.99 -11.86
CA MET A 385 14.03 14.94 -11.20
C MET A 385 12.89 15.32 -12.14
N LEU A 386 11.66 15.25 -11.65
CA LEU A 386 10.46 15.68 -12.35
C LEU A 386 9.82 16.78 -11.51
N ARG A 387 9.79 18.01 -12.00
CA ARG A 387 9.15 19.12 -11.30
C ARG A 387 7.95 19.60 -12.10
N LEU A 388 6.78 19.51 -11.50
CA LEU A 388 5.56 20.06 -12.03
C LEU A 388 5.36 21.46 -11.44
N SER A 389 5.62 22.48 -12.25
CA SER A 389 5.66 23.90 -11.83
C SER A 389 4.31 24.59 -11.90
N ALA A 390 3.30 23.96 -12.50
CA ALA A 390 1.97 24.54 -12.58
C ALA A 390 1.08 24.13 -11.42
N GLU A 391 0.10 24.98 -11.16
CA GLU A 391 -1.07 24.57 -10.42
C GLU A 391 -1.64 23.28 -11.03
N PRO A 392 -2.10 22.31 -10.22
CA PRO A 392 -2.58 21.02 -10.70
C PRO A 392 -3.63 21.08 -11.83
N LYS A 393 -4.31 22.22 -11.97
CA LYS A 393 -5.25 22.53 -13.04
C LYS A 393 -4.63 22.42 -14.45
N ASP A 394 -3.47 23.03 -14.67
CA ASP A 394 -2.83 23.07 -15.99
C ASP A 394 -2.28 21.70 -16.40
N PHE A 395 -1.84 20.90 -15.42
CA PHE A 395 -1.34 19.54 -15.66
C PHE A 395 -2.44 18.59 -16.13
N SER A 396 -3.62 18.66 -15.53
CA SER A 396 -4.75 17.82 -15.93
C SER A 396 -5.25 18.21 -17.33
N ASP A 397 -5.25 19.49 -17.67
CA ASP A 397 -5.53 19.97 -19.03
C ASP A 397 -4.48 19.47 -20.03
N ALA A 398 -3.21 19.50 -19.65
CA ALA A 398 -2.11 18.97 -20.43
C ALA A 398 -2.27 17.45 -20.67
N ILE A 399 -2.54 16.64 -19.63
CA ILE A 399 -2.80 15.19 -19.78
C ILE A 399 -3.99 14.91 -20.70
N ARG A 400 -5.09 15.67 -20.59
CA ARG A 400 -6.25 15.49 -21.47
C ARG A 400 -5.92 15.80 -22.93
N ARG A 401 -5.07 16.79 -23.19
CA ARG A 401 -4.57 17.10 -24.54
C ARG A 401 -3.67 15.99 -25.12
N VAL A 402 -3.05 15.18 -24.27
CA VAL A 402 -2.14 14.10 -24.68
C VAL A 402 -2.80 12.74 -24.80
N ARG A 403 -4.04 12.59 -24.31
CA ARG A 403 -4.79 11.37 -24.63
C ARG A 403 -4.90 11.26 -26.15
N PRO A 404 -4.45 10.14 -26.76
CA PRO A 404 -4.75 9.88 -28.15
C PRO A 404 -6.26 10.00 -28.32
N ALA A 405 -6.70 10.69 -29.39
CA ALA A 405 -8.11 10.86 -29.69
C ALA A 405 -8.80 9.51 -29.52
N GLU A 406 -9.83 9.47 -28.68
CA GLU A 406 -10.59 8.25 -28.44
C GLU A 406 -10.98 7.69 -29.81
N PRO A 407 -10.62 6.43 -30.14
CA PRO A 407 -10.96 5.88 -31.44
C PRO A 407 -12.47 6.07 -31.61
N PRO A 408 -12.93 6.56 -32.78
CA PRO A 408 -14.32 6.94 -32.97
C PRO A 408 -15.20 5.80 -32.48
N SER A 409 -16.12 6.12 -31.57
CA SER A 409 -17.03 5.14 -30.99
C SER A 409 -17.63 4.33 -32.14
N PRO A 410 -17.57 2.98 -32.10
CA PRO A 410 -18.04 2.17 -33.22
C PRO A 410 -19.47 2.59 -33.53
N ALA A 411 -19.72 2.90 -34.82
CA ALA A 411 -21.04 3.34 -35.27
C ALA A 411 -22.10 2.37 -34.73
N PRO A 412 -23.21 2.88 -34.17
CA PRO A 412 -24.23 2.03 -33.58
C PRO A 412 -24.64 0.98 -34.60
N LEU A 413 -24.50 -0.30 -34.21
CA LEU A 413 -24.89 -1.42 -35.06
C LEU A 413 -26.35 -1.21 -35.44
N ALA A 414 -26.61 -1.06 -36.74
CA ALA A 414 -27.96 -0.93 -37.26
C ALA A 414 -28.81 -2.10 -36.73
N PRO A 415 -30.06 -1.84 -36.28
CA PRO A 415 -30.93 -2.89 -35.79
C PRO A 415 -31.09 -3.94 -36.88
N LYS A 416 -30.73 -5.19 -36.57
CA LYS A 416 -30.99 -6.33 -37.45
C LYS A 416 -32.50 -6.42 -37.65
N LYS A 417 -32.93 -6.29 -38.91
CA LYS A 417 -34.30 -6.56 -39.34
C LYS A 417 -34.59 -8.05 -39.33
#